data_AF-A0A2X3CRZ7-F1
#
_entry.id   AF-A0A2X3CRZ7-F1
#
_cell.length_a   1.000
_cell.length_b   1.000
_cell.length_c   1.000
_cell.angle_alpha   90.00
_cell.angle_beta   90.00
_cell.angle_gamma   90.00
#
_symmetry.space_group_name_H-M   'P 1'
#
loop_
_entity.id
_entity.type
_entity.pdbx_description
1 polymer ?
#
loop_
_entity_poly.entity_id
_entity_poly.type
_entity_poly.pdbx_seq_one_letter_code
_entity_poly.pdbx_strand_id
1 'polypeptide(L)'
;MAATFLDIAITPDVMDVQHEMGSDSLWQTPHSRRQADRFGDSEAGMIATRDSFYLATVSQSGWPYMQHRGGPPGFLYLLDDTTLADGRFRW
;
A
#
# COMPACT_ATOMS: atom_id res chain seq x y z
N MET A 1 -2.71 6.96 1.95
CA MET A 1 -1.81 5.80 2.17
C MET A 1 -2.19 5.00 3.41
N ALA A 2 -2.18 3.66 3.30
CA ALA A 2 -2.44 2.72 4.39
C ALA A 2 -1.27 2.71 5.38
N ALA A 3 -1.38 3.45 6.48
CA ALA A 3 -0.34 3.52 7.51
C ALA A 3 -0.68 2.71 8.77
N THR A 4 -1.67 1.82 8.65
CA THR A 4 -2.03 0.79 9.63
C THR A 4 -0.97 -0.32 9.78
N PHE A 5 -0.15 -0.57 8.75
CA PHE A 5 0.96 -1.53 8.90
C PHE A 5 2.00 -1.08 9.94
N LEU A 6 2.10 0.23 10.19
CA LEU A 6 2.98 0.78 11.22
C LEU A 6 2.54 0.38 12.63
N ASP A 7 1.27 0.00 12.83
CA ASP A 7 0.81 -0.53 14.12
C ASP A 7 1.42 -1.92 14.42
N ILE A 8 1.87 -2.62 13.38
CA ILE A 8 2.59 -3.90 13.49
C ILE A 8 4.10 -3.65 13.48
N ALA A 9 4.58 -2.75 12.62
CA ALA A 9 6.01 -2.55 12.36
C ALA A 9 6.71 -1.60 13.35
N ILE A 10 5.99 -0.69 13.99
CA ILE A 10 6.57 0.25 14.97
C ILE A 10 6.27 -0.26 16.39
N THR A 11 7.21 -1.06 16.91
CA THR A 11 7.24 -1.46 18.33
C THR A 11 8.02 -0.44 19.17
N PRO A 12 7.89 -0.45 20.51
CA PRO A 12 8.69 0.42 21.38
C PRO A 12 10.20 0.32 21.10
N ASP A 13 10.73 -0.90 20.95
CA ASP A 13 12.14 -1.14 20.65
C ASP A 13 12.56 -0.52 19.30
N VAL A 14 11.68 -0.55 18.29
CA VAL A 14 11.94 0.09 16.99
C VAL A 14 11.95 1.62 17.12
N MET A 15 11.09 2.20 17.95
CA MET A 15 11.08 3.64 18.21
C MET A 15 12.36 4.09 18.91
N ASP A 16 12.84 3.34 19.92
CA ASP A 16 14.06 3.65 20.65
C ASP A 16 15.28 3.66 19.71
N VAL A 17 15.41 2.64 18.85
CA VAL A 17 16.48 2.60 17.83
C VAL A 17 16.32 3.71 16.80
N GLN A 18 15.10 4.02 16.35
CA GLN A 18 14.87 5.12 15.40
C GLN A 18 15.26 6.48 15.98
N HIS A 19 15.03 6.69 17.28
CA HIS A 19 15.42 7.90 18.00
C HIS A 19 16.93 7.99 18.19
N GLU A 20 17.60 6.90 18.56
CA GLU A 20 19.08 6.84 18.62
C GLU A 20 19.72 7.15 17.25
N MET A 21 19.10 6.68 16.17
CA MET A 21 19.56 6.89 14.79
C MET A 21 19.10 8.23 14.18
N GLY A 22 18.33 9.05 14.92
CA GLY A 22 17.82 10.34 14.45
C GLY A 22 16.83 10.28 13.27
N SER A 23 16.17 9.14 13.08
CA SER A 23 15.22 8.87 11.99
C SER A 23 13.74 8.96 12.41
N ASP A 24 13.50 9.26 13.69
CA ASP A 24 12.20 9.30 14.34
C ASP A 24 11.25 10.34 13.70
N SER A 25 11.77 11.49 13.28
CA SER A 25 11.00 12.59 12.67
C SER A 25 10.17 12.17 11.45
N LEU A 26 10.60 11.15 10.69
CA LEU A 26 9.87 10.61 9.54
C LEU A 26 8.63 9.81 9.94
N TRP A 27 8.60 9.30 11.18
CA TRP A 27 7.59 8.36 11.66
C TRP A 27 6.60 8.96 12.68
N GLN A 28 6.80 10.22 13.08
CA GLN A 28 5.91 10.96 14.00
C GLN A 28 4.56 11.40 13.38
N THR A 29 4.25 11.00 12.14
CA THR A 29 2.98 11.39 11.47
C THR A 29 1.77 10.89 12.26
N PRO A 30 0.82 11.75 12.70
CA PRO A 30 -0.30 11.34 13.56
C PRO A 30 -1.14 10.19 13.00
N HIS A 31 -1.59 9.29 13.88
CA HIS A 31 -2.39 8.11 13.56
C HIS A 31 -3.70 8.44 12.78
N SER A 32 -4.29 9.62 13.00
CA SER A 32 -5.48 10.08 12.28
C SER A 32 -5.26 10.36 10.79
N ARG A 33 -4.02 10.61 10.36
CA ARG A 33 -3.63 10.73 8.94
C ARG A 33 -3.37 9.37 8.27
N ARG A 34 -3.44 8.28 9.04
CA ARG A 34 -3.06 6.91 8.63
C ARG A 34 -4.23 6.04 8.17
N GLN A 35 -5.47 6.40 8.53
CA GLN A 35 -6.70 5.85 7.99
C GLN A 35 -7.06 6.56 6.69
N ALA A 36 -6.38 6.18 5.61
CA ALA A 36 -6.81 6.55 4.27
C ALA A 36 -7.58 5.37 3.69
N ASP A 37 -8.84 5.22 4.09
CA ASP A 37 -9.74 4.19 3.55
C ASP A 37 -10.20 4.52 2.11
N ARG A 38 -9.81 5.71 1.61
CA ARG A 38 -10.14 6.23 0.29
C ARG A 38 -8.90 6.65 -0.49
N PHE A 39 -8.95 6.48 -1.80
CA PHE A 39 -7.98 7.02 -2.76
C PHE A 39 -8.24 8.51 -2.99
N GLY A 40 -7.21 9.34 -2.82
CA GLY A 40 -7.24 10.75 -3.20
C GLY A 40 -6.67 10.97 -4.61
N ASP A 41 -6.64 12.24 -5.04
CA ASP A 41 -6.15 12.62 -6.36
C ASP A 41 -4.70 12.17 -6.62
N SER A 42 -3.87 12.18 -5.57
CA SER A 42 -2.48 11.72 -5.66
C SER A 42 -2.40 10.22 -5.94
N GLU A 43 -3.17 9.40 -5.21
CA GLU A 43 -3.22 7.97 -5.45
C GLU A 43 -3.83 7.65 -6.81
N ALA A 44 -4.90 8.34 -7.21
CA ALA A 44 -5.53 8.15 -8.52
C ALA A 44 -4.56 8.47 -9.68
N GLY A 45 -3.84 9.58 -9.61
CA GLY A 45 -2.83 9.94 -10.60
C GLY A 45 -1.65 8.96 -10.66
N MET A 46 -1.23 8.44 -9.49
CA MET A 46 -0.24 7.37 -9.44
C MET A 46 -0.76 6.12 -10.14
N ILE A 47 -1.95 5.63 -9.78
CA ILE A 47 -2.54 4.39 -10.33
C ILE A 47 -2.70 4.47 -11.85
N ALA A 48 -3.23 5.57 -12.37
CA ALA A 48 -3.50 5.75 -13.80
C ALA A 48 -2.25 5.62 -14.69
N THR A 49 -1.06 5.83 -14.13
CA THR A 49 0.22 5.79 -14.83
C THR A 49 0.98 4.48 -14.64
N ARG A 50 0.48 3.54 -13.83
CA ARG A 50 1.18 2.27 -13.58
C ARG A 50 1.00 1.30 -14.74
N ASP A 51 2.09 0.63 -15.07
CA ASP A 51 2.18 -0.48 -16.02
C ASP A 51 2.38 -1.85 -15.32
N SER A 52 2.50 -1.83 -13.99
CA SER A 52 2.74 -3.01 -13.18
C SER A 52 2.31 -2.79 -11.72
N PHE A 53 1.97 -3.88 -11.04
CA PHE A 53 1.76 -3.90 -9.59
C PHE A 53 2.06 -5.28 -8.99
N TYR A 54 2.22 -5.31 -7.67
CA TYR A 54 2.35 -6.53 -6.88
C TYR A 54 1.10 -6.73 -6.02
N LEU A 55 0.58 -7.96 -5.99
CA LEU A 55 -0.52 -8.38 -5.13
C LEU A 55 -0.02 -9.39 -4.11
N ALA A 56 -0.09 -9.02 -2.83
CA ALA A 56 0.16 -9.91 -1.71
C ALA A 56 -1.17 -10.52 -1.23
N THR A 57 -1.23 -11.84 -1.10
CA THR A 57 -2.34 -12.53 -0.44
C THR A 57 -1.82 -13.56 0.56
N VAL A 58 -2.70 -14.05 1.41
CA VAL A 58 -2.41 -15.14 2.32
C VAL A 58 -3.34 -16.29 1.96
N SER A 59 -2.79 -17.50 1.82
CA SER A 59 -3.60 -18.69 1.58
C SER A 59 -4.49 -19.00 2.79
N GLN A 60 -5.47 -19.90 2.62
CA GLN A 60 -6.27 -20.38 3.74
C GLN A 60 -5.42 -20.98 4.87
N SER A 61 -4.24 -21.54 4.56
CA SER A 61 -3.32 -22.12 5.54
C SER A 61 -2.36 -21.08 6.17
N GLY A 62 -2.49 -19.80 5.85
CA GLY A 62 -1.60 -18.76 6.37
C GLY A 62 -0.31 -18.58 5.57
N TRP A 63 -0.15 -19.27 4.44
CA TRP A 63 1.09 -19.17 3.65
C TRP A 63 1.06 -17.92 2.76
N PRO A 64 2.07 -17.03 2.82
CA PRO A 64 2.08 -15.82 2.02
C PRO A 64 2.30 -16.12 0.54
N TYR A 65 1.61 -15.38 -0.32
CA TYR A 65 1.73 -15.46 -1.77
C TYR A 65 1.87 -14.05 -2.36
N MET A 66 2.77 -13.90 -3.33
CA MET A 66 3.03 -12.65 -4.04
C MET A 66 2.94 -12.88 -5.53
N GLN A 67 2.15 -12.05 -6.21
CA GLN A 67 2.01 -12.08 -7.66
C GLN A 67 2.37 -10.72 -8.25
N HIS A 68 3.23 -10.73 -9.27
CA HIS A 68 3.44 -9.58 -10.14
C HIS A 68 2.46 -9.61 -11.31
N ARG A 69 1.81 -8.48 -11.59
CA ARG A 69 0.95 -8.29 -12.77
C ARG A 69 1.39 -7.07 -13.54
N GLY A 70 1.56 -7.22 -14.85
CA GLY A 70 1.92 -6.13 -15.76
C GLY A 70 0.89 -5.95 -16.86
N GLY A 71 0.80 -4.73 -17.38
CA GLY A 71 -0.09 -4.35 -18.48
C GLY A 71 0.23 -2.94 -18.99
N PRO A 72 -0.38 -2.49 -20.10
CA PRO A 72 -0.26 -1.12 -20.56
C PRO A 72 -0.89 -0.14 -19.55
N PRO A 73 -0.43 1.12 -19.48
CA PRO A 73 -1.05 2.13 -18.61
C PRO A 73 -2.59 2.16 -18.75
N GLY A 74 -3.27 2.23 -17.61
CA GLY A 74 -4.73 2.13 -17.52
C GLY A 74 -5.28 0.70 -17.38
N PHE A 75 -4.44 -0.35 -17.45
CA PHE A 75 -4.89 -1.72 -17.13
C PHE A 75 -5.31 -1.88 -15.67
N LEU A 76 -4.72 -1.07 -14.78
CA LEU A 76 -5.05 -0.90 -13.38
C LEU A 76 -5.80 0.41 -13.21
N TYR A 77 -6.99 0.38 -12.63
CA TYR A 77 -7.87 1.54 -12.52
C TYR A 77 -8.72 1.50 -11.25
N LEU A 78 -9.27 2.65 -10.88
CA LEU A 78 -10.23 2.79 -9.79
C LEU A 78 -11.66 2.60 -10.31
N LEU A 79 -12.46 1.79 -9.64
CA LEU A 79 -13.90 1.69 -9.87
C LEU A 79 -14.66 2.79 -9.10
N ASP A 80 -14.18 3.12 -7.91
CA ASP A 80 -14.66 4.18 -7.04
C ASP A 80 -13.52 4.63 -6.11
N ASP A 81 -13.82 5.50 -5.15
CA ASP A 81 -12.84 6.04 -4.20
C ASP A 81 -12.30 5.00 -3.20
N THR A 82 -12.81 3.76 -3.19
CA THR A 82 -12.40 2.68 -2.29
C THR A 82 -12.06 1.37 -3.01
N THR A 83 -12.36 1.27 -4.31
CA THR A 83 -12.29 0.01 -5.06
C THR A 83 -11.32 0.12 -6.24
N LEU A 84 -10.40 -0.85 -6.31
CA LEU A 84 -9.37 -0.96 -7.34
C LEU A 84 -9.65 -2.20 -8.20
N ALA A 85 -9.46 -2.09 -9.52
CA ALA A 85 -9.70 -3.16 -10.47
C ALA A 85 -8.58 -3.27 -11.50
N ASP A 86 -8.33 -4.50 -11.97
CA ASP A 86 -7.44 -4.78 -13.09
C ASP A 86 -8.19 -5.51 -14.21
N GLY A 87 -7.89 -5.15 -15.46
CA GLY A 87 -8.41 -5.86 -16.62
C GLY A 87 -7.78 -7.23 -16.79
N ARG A 88 -8.57 -8.32 -16.72
CA ARG A 88 -8.10 -9.65 -17.15
C ARG A 88 -7.86 -9.65 -18.66
N PHE A 89 -6.61 -9.74 -19.08
CA PHE A 89 -6.26 -10.06 -20.47
C PHE A 89 -6.77 -11.47 -20.79
N ARG A 90 -7.74 -11.57 -21.71
CA ARG A 90 -8.11 -12.84 -22.36
C ARG A 90 -7.07 -13.10 -23.45
N TRP A 91 -6.38 -14.22 -23.33
CA TRP A 91 -5.61 -14.82 -24.43
C TRP A 91 -6.54 -15.61 -25.33
#